data_AF-A0A354HEV1-F1
#
_entry.id   AF-A0A354HEV1-F1
#
_cell.length_a   1.000
_cell.length_b   1.000
_cell.length_c   1.000
_cell.angle_alpha   90.00
_cell.angle_beta   90.00
_cell.angle_gamma   90.00
#
_symmetry.space_group_name_H-M   'P 1'
#
loop_
_entity.id
_entity.type
_entity.pdbx_description
1 polymer ?
#
loop_
_entity_poly.entity_id
_entity_poly.type
_entity_poly.pdbx_seq_one_letter_code
_entity_poly.pdbx_strand_id
1 'polypeptide(L)' 'MWKGGKAIANEIVFSELRFRNVSPAKLAKALGLTEKVLMQVLRFELDEQEQLRMVQLINNIAA' A
#
# COMPACT_ATOMS: atom_id res chain seq x y z
N MET A 1 -5.53 15.14 -7.60
CA MET A 1 -4.85 14.35 -8.65
C MET A 1 -3.37 14.48 -8.43
N TRP A 2 -2.66 13.38 -8.17
CA TRP A 2 -1.23 13.43 -7.90
C TRP A 2 -0.50 13.88 -9.18
N LYS A 3 0.05 15.09 -9.16
CA LYS A 3 0.89 15.63 -10.23
C LYS A 3 2.33 15.22 -9.96
N GLY A 4 2.94 14.48 -10.89
CA GLY A 4 4.39 14.44 -11.07
C GLY A 4 5.12 13.21 -10.54
N GLY A 5 5.57 12.36 -11.47
CA GLY A 5 7.02 12.12 -11.60
C GLY A 5 7.68 11.10 -10.67
N LYS A 6 7.10 9.91 -10.53
CA LYS A 6 7.81 8.64 -10.34
C LYS A 6 6.77 7.56 -10.51
N ALA A 7 7.00 6.57 -11.37
CA ALA A 7 6.26 5.32 -11.30
C ALA A 7 6.34 4.88 -9.84
N ILE A 8 5.20 4.88 -9.14
CA ILE A 8 5.24 4.50 -7.75
C ILE A 8 5.56 3.01 -7.78
N ALA A 9 6.72 2.61 -7.25
CA ALA A 9 7.26 1.28 -7.46
C ALA A 9 6.29 0.13 -7.07
N ASN A 10 5.25 0.45 -6.29
CA ASN A 10 4.20 -0.46 -5.86
C ASN A 10 2.79 -0.01 -6.29
N GLU A 11 2.63 0.45 -7.54
CA GLU A 11 1.33 0.88 -8.09
C GLU A 11 0.19 -0.12 -7.86
N ILE A 12 0.50 -1.43 -7.82
CA ILE A 12 -0.48 -2.48 -7.51
C ILE A 12 -1.09 -2.30 -6.11
N VAL A 13 -0.27 -2.04 -5.10
CA VAL A 13 -0.71 -1.84 -3.71
C VAL A 13 -1.58 -0.58 -3.60
N PHE A 14 -1.16 0.51 -4.26
CA PHE A 14 -1.96 1.75 -4.30
C PHE A 14 -3.28 1.61 -5.06
N SER A 15 -3.30 0.80 -6.09
CA SER A 15 -4.51 0.53 -6.87
C SER A 15 -5.48 -0.32 -6.05
N GLU A 16 -4.99 -1.33 -5.34
CA GLU A 16 -5.83 -2.16 -4.47
C GLU A 16 -6.40 -1.35 -3.28
N LEU A 17 -5.58 -0.52 -2.61
CA LEU A 17 -6.06 0.37 -1.54
C LEU A 17 -7.25 1.23 -2.01
N ARG A 18 -7.15 1.80 -3.22
CA ARG A 18 -8.19 2.62 -3.83
C ARG A 18 -9.42 1.79 -4.20
N PHE A 19 -9.21 0.66 -4.87
CA PHE A 19 -10.28 -0.24 -5.31
C PHE A 19 -11.12 -0.76 -4.14
N ARG A 20 -10.46 -1.13 -3.04
CA ARG A 20 -11.10 -1.63 -1.81
C ARG A 20 -11.56 -0.54 -0.85
N ASN A 21 -11.33 0.74 -1.19
CA ASN A 21 -11.61 1.88 -0.31
C ASN A 21 -10.98 1.74 1.09
N VAL A 22 -9.76 1.20 1.16
CA VAL A 22 -9.00 1.03 2.40
C VAL A 22 -8.06 2.20 2.57
N SER A 23 -8.14 2.87 3.72
CA SER A 23 -7.20 3.93 4.09
C SER A 23 -5.79 3.36 4.30
N PRO A 24 -4.72 4.01 3.80
CA PRO A 24 -3.33 3.64 4.09
C PRO A 24 -3.04 3.51 5.58
N ALA A 25 -3.68 4.31 6.43
CA ALA A 25 -3.55 4.21 7.90
C ALA A 25 -4.00 2.85 8.45
N LYS A 26 -5.03 2.22 7.85
CA LYS A 26 -5.50 0.90 8.27
C LYS A 26 -4.49 -0.18 7.91
N LEU A 27 -3.93 -0.11 6.69
CA LEU A 27 -2.88 -1.04 6.27
C LEU A 27 -1.62 -0.88 7.14
N ALA A 28 -1.21 0.36 7.42
CA ALA A 28 -0.07 0.65 8.28
C ALA A 28 -0.28 0.06 9.68
N LYS A 29 -1.47 0.25 10.27
CA LYS A 29 -1.83 -0.34 11.57
C LYS A 29 -1.74 -1.87 11.55
N ALA A 30 -2.22 -2.53 10.50
CA ALA A 30 -2.13 -3.99 10.36
C ALA A 30 -0.69 -4.50 10.25
N LEU A 31 0.22 -3.67 9.73
CA LEU A 31 1.66 -3.95 9.64
C LEU A 31 2.43 -3.54 10.91
N GLY A 32 1.78 -2.95 11.91
CA GLY A 32 2.46 -2.41 13.10
C GLY A 32 3.32 -1.17 12.80
N LEU A 33 3.01 -0.44 11.72
CA LEU A 33 3.74 0.73 11.26
C LEU A 33 2.88 2.00 11.38
N THR A 34 3.54 3.16 11.33
CA THR A 34 2.82 4.42 11.10
C THR A 34 2.52 4.61 9.61
N GLU A 35 1.49 5.38 9.28
CA GLU A 35 1.16 5.70 7.89
C GLU A 35 2.33 6.35 7.15
N LYS A 36 3.08 7.23 7.81
CA LYS A 36 4.28 7.87 7.24
C LYS A 36 5.33 6.82 6.85
N VAL A 37 5.57 5.84 7.72
CA VAL A 37 6.54 4.75 7.45
C VAL A 37 6.05 3.88 6.30
N LEU A 38 4.77 3.50 6.27
CA LEU A 38 4.20 2.78 5.13
C LEU A 38 4.40 3.55 3.81
N MET A 39 4.10 4.85 3.80
CA MET A 39 4.29 5.68 2.62
C MET A 39 5.75 5.83 2.20
N GLN A 40 6.71 5.69 3.11
CA GLN A 40 8.14 5.64 2.78
C GLN A 40 8.52 4.28 2.19
N VAL A 41 8.06 3.19 2.80
CA VAL A 41 8.26 1.82 2.28
C VAL A 41 7.74 1.71 0.86
N LEU A 42 6.51 2.19 0.61
CA LEU A 42 5.87 2.10 -0.69
C LEU A 42 6.51 2.96 -1.80
N ARG A 43 7.49 3.81 -1.47
CA ARG A 43 8.31 4.56 -2.46
C ARG A 43 9.46 3.73 -3.03
N PHE A 44 9.87 2.68 -2.34
CA PHE A 44 10.89 1.74 -2.81
C PHE A 44 10.22 0.56 -3.51
N GLU A 45 10.92 -0.09 -4.42
CA GLU A 45 10.42 -1.32 -5.07
C GLU A 45 10.36 -2.43 -4.02
N LEU A 46 9.16 -2.97 -3.82
CA LEU A 46 8.95 -4.18 -3.05
C LEU A 46 9.07 -5.37 -3.98
N ASP A 47 9.54 -6.50 -3.44
CA ASP A 47 9.48 -7.74 -4.19
C ASP A 47 8.02 -8.23 -4.35
N GLU A 48 7.84 -9.20 -5.23
CA GLU A 48 6.52 -9.77 -5.53
C GLU A 48 5.82 -10.35 -4.30
N GLN A 49 6.57 -10.98 -3.38
CA GLN A 49 5.99 -11.58 -2.17
C GLN A 49 5.49 -10.52 -1.20
N GLU A 50 6.24 -9.44 -1.03
CA GLU A 50 5.86 -8.29 -0.22
C GLU A 50 4.64 -7.58 -0.81
N GLN A 51 4.59 -7.37 -2.13
CA GLN A 51 3.43 -6.80 -2.81
C GLN A 51 2.19 -7.69 -2.63
N LEU A 52 2.32 -9.01 -2.82
CA LEU A 52 1.23 -9.96 -2.63
C LEU A 52 0.72 -9.96 -1.18
N ARG A 53 1.63 -9.96 -0.20
CA ARG A 53 1.30 -9.86 1.22
C ARG A 53 0.51 -8.59 1.53
N MET A 54 0.91 -7.45 0.96
CA MET A 54 0.18 -6.19 1.15
C MET A 54 -1.22 -6.25 0.53
N VAL A 55 -1.36 -6.79 -0.68
CA VAL A 55 -2.66 -6.97 -1.33
C VAL A 55 -3.58 -7.88 -0.52
N GLN A 56 -3.07 -8.99 0.02
CA GLN A 56 -3.82 -9.88 0.90
C GLN A 56 -4.27 -9.18 2.18
N LEU A 57 -3.41 -8.39 2.81
CA LEU A 57 -3.78 -7.59 3.99
C LEU A 57 -4.86 -6.57 3.67
N ILE A 58 -4.79 -5.90 2.53
CA ILE A 58 -5.83 -4.95 2.09
C ILE A 58 -7.17 -5.67 1.94
N ASN A 59 -7.18 -6.84 1.30
CA ASN A 59 -8.39 -7.65 1.14
C ASN A 59 -8.99 -8.06 2.49
N ASN A 60 -8.15 -8.47 3.44
CA ASN A 60 -8.61 -8.86 4.79
C ASN A 60 -9.15 -7.68 5.60
N ILE A 61 -8.67 -6.45 5.37
CA ILE A 61 -9.17 -5.23 6.04
C ILE A 61 -10.51 -4.78 5.44
N ALA A 62 -10.73 -5.07 4.16
CA ALA A 62 -11.93 -4.68 3.43
C ALA A 62 -13.12 -5.62 3.64
N ALA A 63 -12.85 -6.87 4.04
CA ALA A 63 -13.84 -7.86 4.45
C ALA A 63 -14.52 -7.48 5.78
#